data_AF-A0A6N6MGH3-F1
#
_entry.id   AF-A0A6N6MGH3-F1
#
_cell.length_a   1.000
_cell.length_b   1.000
_cell.length_c   1.000
_cell.angle_alpha   90.00
_cell.angle_beta   90.00
_cell.angle_gamma   90.00
#
_symmetry.space_group_name_H-M   'P 1'
#
loop_
_entity.id
_entity.type
_entity.pdbx_description
1 polymer ?
#
loop_
_entity_poly.entity_id
_entity_poly.type
_entity_poly.pdbx_seq_one_letter_code
_entity_poly.pdbx_strand_id
1 'polypeptide(L)'
;MEKYNYLDMLLTGLLENRTDLNAYFIRSQKIADRDFFITESSFYLNVNKLISSLKKKIEYRLFERKNELYLIIDIKKSTNVNIKTTEDEINSLHKNQFPLNLLMLTDNKYTGSLYYSDLNLLDETIKSILTPNKEKKTKPKWFPIGLGFANGKIQKKIKTNSAREIAKSYNLDACHNYISLTISNHSKDPKNIYSDIDKLNLIYNHCIENNVVMCDEFKNIYNDKVNENSLK
;
A
#
# COMPACT_ATOMS: atom_id res chain seq x y z
N MET A 1 15.31 -28.05 -11.44
CA MET A 1 14.60 -27.18 -10.47
C MET A 1 13.41 -26.60 -11.20
N GLU A 2 12.19 -26.87 -10.72
CA GLU A 2 10.97 -26.40 -11.36
C GLU A 2 10.88 -24.87 -11.20
N LYS A 3 10.51 -24.16 -12.27
CA LYS A 3 10.42 -22.69 -12.24
C LYS A 3 9.05 -22.29 -11.67
N TYR A 4 9.03 -21.34 -10.74
CA TYR A 4 7.78 -20.82 -10.19
C TYR A 4 6.89 -20.23 -11.30
N ASN A 5 5.67 -20.75 -11.44
CA ASN A 5 4.76 -20.35 -12.51
C ASN A 5 3.88 -19.17 -12.06
N TYR A 6 4.36 -17.95 -12.31
CA TYR A 6 3.64 -16.73 -11.97
C TYR A 6 2.32 -16.56 -12.73
N LEU A 7 2.24 -17.01 -13.99
CA LEU A 7 1.01 -16.89 -14.78
C LEU A 7 -0.09 -17.75 -14.17
N ASP A 8 0.25 -18.98 -13.83
CA ASP A 8 -0.66 -19.90 -13.18
C ASP A 8 -1.17 -19.34 -11.86
N MET A 9 -0.25 -18.88 -11.00
CA MET A 9 -0.59 -18.26 -9.71
C MET A 9 -1.51 -17.04 -9.86
N LEU A 10 -1.27 -16.17 -10.83
CA LEU A 10 -2.15 -15.01 -11.07
C LEU A 10 -3.56 -15.43 -11.51
N LEU A 11 -3.65 -16.44 -12.38
CA LEU A 11 -4.94 -16.92 -12.89
C LEU A 11 -5.72 -17.69 -11.82
N THR A 12 -5.07 -18.56 -11.05
CA THR A 12 -5.68 -19.22 -9.88
C THR A 12 -6.17 -18.18 -8.87
N GLY A 13 -5.40 -17.12 -8.63
CA GLY A 13 -5.83 -15.98 -7.82
C GLY A 13 -7.13 -15.37 -8.33
N LEU A 14 -7.15 -14.97 -9.61
CA LEU A 14 -8.30 -14.30 -10.23
C LEU A 14 -9.55 -15.16 -10.37
N LEU A 15 -9.39 -16.43 -10.70
CA LEU A 15 -10.50 -17.31 -11.06
C LEU A 15 -11.06 -18.06 -9.85
N GLU A 16 -10.21 -18.45 -8.90
CA GLU A 16 -10.62 -19.31 -7.78
C GLU A 16 -10.60 -18.58 -6.44
N ASN A 17 -9.76 -17.55 -6.28
CA ASN A 17 -9.53 -16.87 -5.01
C ASN A 17 -9.87 -15.37 -5.07
N ARG A 18 -10.79 -14.98 -5.95
CA ARG A 18 -11.08 -13.57 -6.26
C ARG A 18 -11.49 -12.74 -5.03
N THR A 19 -12.24 -13.33 -4.10
CA THR A 19 -12.72 -12.66 -2.87
C THR A 19 -11.60 -12.39 -1.87
N ASP A 20 -10.62 -13.27 -1.81
CA ASP A 20 -9.53 -13.24 -0.82
C ASP A 20 -8.16 -13.04 -1.49
N LEU A 21 -8.15 -12.31 -2.61
CA LEU A 21 -7.02 -12.21 -3.53
C LEU A 21 -5.75 -11.67 -2.86
N ASN A 22 -5.90 -10.70 -1.94
CA ASN A 22 -4.80 -10.18 -1.12
C ASN A 22 -4.15 -11.27 -0.27
N ALA A 23 -4.96 -11.99 0.50
CA ALA A 23 -4.47 -13.06 1.37
C ALA A 23 -3.87 -14.21 0.54
N TYR A 24 -4.45 -14.51 -0.62
CA TYR A 24 -3.92 -15.49 -1.56
C TYR A 24 -2.50 -15.12 -2.01
N PHE A 25 -2.26 -13.88 -2.49
CA PHE A 25 -0.92 -13.48 -2.93
C PHE A 25 0.12 -13.46 -1.82
N ILE A 26 -0.26 -13.08 -0.60
CA ILE A 26 0.64 -13.16 0.55
C ILE A 26 1.03 -14.62 0.84
N ARG A 27 0.08 -15.57 0.76
CA ARG A 27 0.38 -17.00 0.92
C ARG A 27 1.27 -17.52 -0.20
N SER A 28 0.97 -17.17 -1.45
CA SER A 28 1.77 -17.55 -2.61
C SER A 28 3.20 -17.00 -2.54
N GLN A 29 3.39 -15.79 -2.05
CA GLN A 29 4.72 -15.22 -1.81
C GLN A 29 5.50 -16.04 -0.78
N LYS A 30 4.88 -16.41 0.35
CA LYS A 30 5.52 -17.26 1.38
C LYS A 30 5.88 -18.66 0.86
N ILE A 31 5.03 -19.24 0.02
CA ILE A 31 5.29 -20.52 -0.65
C ILE A 31 6.48 -20.39 -1.62
N ALA A 32 6.52 -19.32 -2.41
CA ALA A 32 7.62 -19.05 -3.35
C ALA A 32 8.96 -18.85 -2.62
N ASP A 33 8.95 -18.18 -1.47
CA ASP A 33 10.15 -18.01 -0.64
C ASP A 33 10.63 -19.36 -0.07
N ARG A 34 9.72 -20.15 0.52
CA ARG A 34 10.04 -21.44 1.14
C ARG A 34 10.50 -22.50 0.13
N ASP A 35 9.76 -22.67 -0.97
CA ASP A 35 9.93 -23.83 -1.87
C ASP A 35 10.82 -23.52 -3.07
N PHE A 36 10.95 -22.23 -3.43
CA PHE A 36 11.69 -21.78 -4.62
C PHE A 36 12.79 -20.76 -4.29
N PHE A 37 12.99 -20.41 -3.01
CA PHE A 37 13.99 -19.43 -2.56
C PHE A 37 13.83 -18.05 -3.22
N ILE A 38 12.59 -17.65 -3.51
CA ILE A 38 12.26 -16.38 -4.15
C ILE A 38 11.94 -15.34 -3.08
N THR A 39 12.84 -14.36 -2.93
CA THR A 39 12.64 -13.24 -2.01
C THR A 39 11.38 -12.44 -2.34
N GLU A 40 10.79 -11.80 -1.33
CA GLU A 40 9.59 -10.97 -1.48
C GLU A 40 9.75 -9.91 -2.59
N SER A 41 10.86 -9.19 -2.61
CA SER A 41 11.15 -8.17 -3.63
C SER A 41 11.20 -8.77 -5.04
N SER A 42 11.88 -9.91 -5.22
CA SER A 42 11.95 -10.61 -6.50
C SER A 42 10.58 -11.13 -6.94
N PHE A 43 9.80 -11.66 -5.99
CA PHE A 43 8.45 -12.15 -6.22
C PHE A 43 7.56 -11.07 -6.84
N TYR A 44 7.41 -9.93 -6.15
CA TYR A 44 6.54 -8.85 -6.63
C TYR A 44 7.08 -8.15 -7.87
N LEU A 45 8.41 -8.06 -8.04
CA LEU A 45 9.00 -7.57 -9.29
C LEU A 45 8.60 -8.44 -10.49
N ASN A 46 8.65 -9.77 -10.34
CA ASN A 46 8.29 -10.70 -11.42
C ASN A 46 6.78 -10.70 -11.70
N VAL A 47 5.95 -10.58 -10.67
CA VAL A 47 4.50 -10.38 -10.82
C VAL A 47 4.21 -9.12 -11.63
N ASN A 48 4.82 -7.98 -11.25
CA ASN A 48 4.61 -6.71 -11.95
C ASN A 48 5.10 -6.75 -13.41
N LYS A 49 6.23 -7.41 -13.67
CA LYS A 49 6.73 -7.63 -15.05
C LYS A 49 5.74 -8.43 -15.87
N LEU A 50 5.17 -9.49 -15.31
CA LEU A 50 4.19 -10.32 -16.00
C LEU A 50 2.90 -9.55 -16.30
N ILE A 51 2.33 -8.85 -15.30
CA ILE A 51 1.14 -8.00 -15.49
C ILE A 51 1.40 -6.95 -16.57
N SER A 52 2.56 -6.28 -16.53
CA SER A 52 2.96 -5.29 -17.54
C SER A 52 3.05 -5.89 -18.93
N SER A 53 3.64 -7.08 -19.07
CA SER A 53 3.72 -7.80 -20.35
C SER A 53 2.32 -8.15 -20.89
N LEU A 54 1.41 -8.63 -20.05
CA LEU A 54 0.04 -8.94 -20.44
C LEU A 54 -0.73 -7.68 -20.86
N LYS A 55 -0.59 -6.58 -20.12
CA LYS A 55 -1.18 -5.27 -20.48
C LYS A 55 -0.70 -4.81 -21.86
N LYS A 56 0.62 -4.93 -22.13
CA LYS A 56 1.21 -4.59 -23.43
C LYS A 56 0.65 -5.43 -24.58
N LYS A 57 0.38 -6.73 -24.37
CA LYS A 57 -0.25 -7.58 -25.39
C LYS A 57 -1.65 -7.07 -25.78
N ILE A 58 -2.45 -6.64 -24.79
CA ILE A 58 -3.77 -6.05 -25.05
C ILE A 58 -3.64 -4.71 -25.77
N GLU A 59 -2.72 -3.86 -25.33
CA GLU A 59 -2.45 -2.55 -25.96
C GLU A 59 -1.98 -2.69 -27.41
N TYR A 60 -1.17 -3.71 -27.70
CA TYR A 60 -0.74 -4.01 -29.05
C TYR A 60 -1.91 -4.40 -29.96
N ARG A 61 -2.82 -5.27 -29.50
CA ARG A 61 -4.02 -5.64 -30.27
C ARG A 61 -4.92 -4.44 -30.56
N LEU A 62 -5.10 -3.56 -29.57
CA LEU A 62 -5.83 -2.31 -29.77
C LEU A 62 -5.14 -1.41 -30.81
N PHE A 63 -3.82 -1.32 -30.77
CA PHE A 63 -3.02 -0.55 -31.71
C PHE A 63 -3.15 -1.10 -33.14
N GLU A 64 -3.02 -2.43 -33.32
CA GLU A 64 -3.23 -3.08 -34.62
C GLU A 64 -4.62 -2.77 -35.18
N ARG A 65 -5.66 -2.91 -34.35
CA ARG A 65 -7.03 -2.60 -34.78
C ARG A 65 -7.21 -1.14 -35.19
N LYS A 66 -6.59 -0.20 -34.48
CA LYS A 66 -6.62 1.22 -34.87
C LYS A 66 -5.94 1.45 -36.22
N ASN A 67 -4.79 0.81 -36.45
CA ASN A 67 -4.09 0.93 -37.74
C ASN A 67 -4.90 0.36 -38.91
N GLU A 68 -5.55 -0.79 -38.72
CA GLU A 68 -6.47 -1.34 -39.72
C GLU A 68 -7.58 -0.35 -40.08
N LEU A 69 -8.19 0.28 -39.08
CA LEU A 69 -9.27 1.25 -39.30
C LEU A 69 -8.77 2.51 -40.01
N TYR A 70 -7.55 2.98 -39.73
CA TYR A 70 -6.94 4.08 -40.48
C TYR A 70 -6.71 3.72 -41.96
N LEU A 71 -6.24 2.52 -42.26
CA LEU A 71 -6.11 2.05 -43.64
C LEU A 71 -7.47 1.99 -44.36
N ILE A 72 -8.52 1.56 -43.65
CA ILE A 72 -9.90 1.56 -44.18
C ILE A 72 -10.36 3.00 -44.46
N ILE A 73 -10.04 3.98 -43.61
CA ILE A 73 -10.36 5.39 -43.85
C ILE A 73 -9.69 5.87 -45.14
N ASP A 74 -8.42 5.56 -45.36
CA ASP A 74 -7.70 6.02 -46.55
C ASP A 74 -8.29 5.44 -47.85
N ILE A 75 -8.69 4.16 -47.83
CA ILE A 75 -9.39 3.52 -48.96
C ILE A 75 -10.78 4.14 -49.19
N LYS A 76 -11.53 4.42 -48.13
CA LYS A 76 -12.84 5.06 -48.24
C LYS A 76 -12.73 6.48 -48.79
N LYS A 77 -11.71 7.24 -48.37
CA LYS A 77 -11.42 8.57 -48.91
C LYS A 77 -11.10 8.51 -50.41
N SER A 78 -10.29 7.54 -50.85
CA SER A 78 -9.93 7.41 -52.28
C SER A 78 -11.12 7.00 -53.16
N THR A 79 -12.13 6.34 -52.57
CA THR A 79 -13.36 5.91 -53.25
C THR A 79 -14.55 6.85 -53.02
N ASN A 80 -14.33 8.01 -52.39
CA ASN A 80 -15.34 9.01 -52.04
C ASN A 80 -16.51 8.44 -51.19
N VAL A 81 -16.23 7.44 -50.37
CA VAL A 81 -17.15 6.80 -49.43
C VAL A 81 -17.11 7.51 -48.07
N ASN A 82 -18.26 7.65 -47.41
CA ASN A 82 -18.36 8.26 -46.09
C ASN A 82 -17.54 7.49 -45.03
N ILE A 83 -16.71 8.23 -44.27
CA ILE A 83 -15.80 7.68 -43.25
C ILE A 83 -16.31 7.77 -41.82
N LYS A 84 -17.41 8.50 -41.56
CA LYS A 84 -17.88 8.85 -40.22
C LYS A 84 -18.08 7.63 -39.33
N THR A 85 -18.64 6.56 -39.88
CA THR A 85 -18.83 5.29 -39.15
C THR A 85 -17.52 4.67 -38.68
N THR A 86 -16.46 4.77 -39.48
CA THR A 86 -15.12 4.26 -39.11
C THR A 86 -14.45 5.17 -38.09
N GLU A 87 -14.62 6.49 -38.20
CA GLU A 87 -14.11 7.44 -37.20
C GLU A 87 -14.79 7.23 -35.83
N ASP A 88 -16.11 7.05 -35.83
CA ASP A 88 -16.89 6.74 -34.62
C ASP A 88 -16.42 5.42 -33.99
N GLU A 89 -16.12 4.40 -34.80
CA GLU A 89 -15.54 3.14 -34.31
C GLU A 89 -14.20 3.38 -33.60
N ILE A 90 -13.24 4.07 -34.25
CA ILE A 90 -11.92 4.37 -33.66
C ILE A 90 -12.06 5.08 -32.32
N ASN A 91 -12.98 6.04 -32.23
CA ASN A 91 -13.22 6.83 -31.01
C ASN A 91 -13.86 6.00 -29.89
N SER A 92 -14.60 4.95 -30.22
CA SER A 92 -15.21 4.03 -29.25
C SER A 92 -14.27 2.92 -28.75
N LEU A 93 -13.13 2.70 -29.42
CA LEU A 93 -12.21 1.62 -29.09
C LEU A 93 -11.54 1.82 -27.73
N HIS A 94 -11.60 0.79 -26.89
CA HIS A 94 -10.97 0.77 -25.57
C HIS A 94 -10.41 -0.61 -25.22
N LYS A 95 -9.47 -0.63 -24.26
CA LYS A 95 -8.62 -1.81 -23.97
C LYS A 95 -9.40 -3.08 -23.57
N ASN A 96 -10.56 -2.93 -22.93
CA ASN A 96 -11.37 -4.07 -22.50
C ASN A 96 -12.05 -4.83 -23.66
N GLN A 97 -12.10 -4.27 -24.87
CA GLN A 97 -12.63 -4.96 -26.05
C GLN A 97 -11.64 -5.98 -26.65
N PHE A 98 -10.39 -6.00 -26.17
CA PHE A 98 -9.31 -6.83 -26.71
C PHE A 98 -8.76 -7.83 -25.69
N PRO A 99 -9.60 -8.70 -25.09
CA PRO A 99 -9.15 -9.64 -24.08
C PRO A 99 -8.14 -10.64 -24.64
N LEU A 100 -7.31 -11.19 -23.76
CA LEU A 100 -6.44 -12.32 -24.08
C LEU A 100 -7.23 -13.62 -23.88
N ASN A 101 -7.18 -14.50 -24.87
CA ASN A 101 -7.80 -15.82 -24.77
C ASN A 101 -6.95 -16.70 -23.84
N LEU A 102 -7.55 -17.18 -22.75
CA LEU A 102 -6.84 -17.96 -21.74
C LEU A 102 -6.41 -19.34 -22.24
N LEU A 103 -7.20 -19.97 -23.12
CA LEU A 103 -6.90 -21.27 -23.70
C LEU A 103 -5.58 -21.21 -24.47
N MET A 104 -5.43 -20.18 -25.30
CA MET A 104 -4.20 -19.94 -26.07
C MET A 104 -3.04 -19.44 -25.20
N LEU A 105 -3.33 -18.69 -24.13
CA LEU A 105 -2.28 -18.13 -23.27
C LEU A 105 -1.64 -19.19 -22.35
N THR A 106 -2.35 -20.27 -22.07
CA THR A 106 -2.02 -21.23 -20.99
C THR A 106 -1.92 -22.67 -21.47
N ASP A 107 -1.77 -22.87 -22.79
CA ASP A 107 -1.68 -24.19 -23.42
C ASP A 107 -2.81 -25.13 -22.99
N ASN A 108 -4.05 -24.64 -23.09
CA ASN A 108 -5.30 -25.31 -22.73
C ASN A 108 -5.56 -25.54 -21.23
N LYS A 109 -4.77 -24.96 -20.32
CA LYS A 109 -5.01 -25.11 -18.87
C LYS A 109 -6.25 -24.36 -18.38
N TYR A 110 -6.49 -23.15 -18.89
CA TYR A 110 -7.61 -22.30 -18.50
C TYR A 110 -8.48 -21.94 -19.70
N THR A 111 -9.78 -21.79 -19.49
CA THR A 111 -10.73 -21.32 -20.51
C THR A 111 -11.22 -19.91 -20.21
N GLY A 112 -11.67 -19.20 -21.24
CA GLY A 112 -12.27 -17.86 -21.11
C GLY A 112 -11.34 -16.74 -21.55
N SER A 113 -11.56 -15.55 -20.99
CA SER A 113 -10.93 -14.30 -21.42
C SER A 113 -10.34 -13.55 -20.24
N LEU A 114 -9.12 -13.04 -20.42
CA LEU A 114 -8.46 -12.15 -19.48
C LEU A 114 -8.55 -10.72 -19.99
N TYR A 115 -9.33 -9.89 -19.28
CA TYR A 115 -9.58 -8.50 -19.66
C TYR A 115 -8.54 -7.56 -19.08
N TYR A 116 -8.43 -6.36 -19.64
CA TYR A 116 -7.54 -5.32 -19.12
C TYR A 116 -7.95 -4.90 -17.70
N SER A 117 -9.24 -4.89 -17.40
CA SER A 117 -9.78 -4.65 -16.05
C SER A 117 -9.34 -5.69 -15.03
N ASP A 118 -9.20 -6.96 -15.42
CA ASP A 118 -8.70 -7.99 -14.51
C ASP A 118 -7.22 -7.75 -14.19
N LEU A 119 -6.44 -7.32 -15.18
CA LEU A 119 -5.04 -6.92 -14.97
C LEU A 119 -4.90 -5.65 -14.11
N ASN A 120 -5.87 -4.73 -14.16
CA ASN A 120 -5.92 -3.59 -13.26
C ASN A 120 -6.24 -4.01 -11.82
N LEU A 121 -7.21 -4.91 -11.63
CA LEU A 121 -7.51 -5.47 -10.32
C LEU A 121 -6.27 -6.13 -9.69
N LEU A 122 -5.54 -6.93 -10.47
CA LEU A 122 -4.28 -7.52 -10.02
C LEU A 122 -3.25 -6.46 -9.59
N ASP A 123 -3.03 -5.45 -10.44
CA ASP A 123 -2.06 -4.37 -10.18
C ASP A 123 -2.42 -3.58 -8.92
N GLU A 124 -3.70 -3.26 -8.72
CA GLU A 124 -4.21 -2.58 -7.52
C GLU A 124 -4.06 -3.45 -6.27
N THR A 125 -4.34 -4.75 -6.38
CA THR A 125 -4.18 -5.71 -5.29
C THR A 125 -2.71 -5.77 -4.83
N ILE A 126 -1.77 -5.93 -5.76
CA ILE A 126 -0.33 -5.97 -5.46
C ILE A 126 0.13 -4.64 -4.85
N LYS A 127 -0.31 -3.50 -5.39
CA LYS A 127 -0.03 -2.19 -4.78
C LYS A 127 -0.57 -2.09 -3.37
N SER A 128 -1.76 -2.62 -3.09
CA SER A 128 -2.35 -2.59 -1.74
C SER A 128 -1.54 -3.41 -0.73
N ILE A 129 -0.93 -4.52 -1.17
CA ILE A 129 -0.05 -5.35 -0.32
C ILE A 129 1.27 -4.64 -0.05
N LEU A 130 1.88 -4.06 -1.10
CA LEU A 130 3.20 -3.42 -1.01
C LEU A 130 3.15 -2.03 -0.37
N THR A 131 2.01 -1.36 -0.44
CA THR A 131 1.82 -0.11 0.29
C THR A 131 1.69 -0.51 1.76
N PRO A 132 2.60 -0.09 2.66
CA PRO A 132 2.43 -0.34 4.07
C PRO A 132 1.06 0.18 4.45
N ASN A 133 0.22 -0.74 4.93
CA ASN A 133 -1.15 -0.48 5.25
C ASN A 133 -1.20 0.75 6.17
N LYS A 134 -1.54 1.92 5.63
CA LYS A 134 -2.05 3.05 6.40
C LYS A 134 -3.48 2.75 6.84
N GLU A 135 -3.78 1.50 7.15
CA GLU A 135 -4.77 1.21 8.16
C GLU A 135 -4.39 2.07 9.35
N LYS A 136 -5.29 2.96 9.72
CA LYS A 136 -5.28 3.61 11.02
C LYS A 136 -5.12 2.49 12.04
N LYS A 137 -3.89 2.16 12.45
CA LYS A 137 -3.65 1.66 13.81
C LYS A 137 -4.35 2.72 14.64
N THR A 138 -5.53 2.41 15.16
CA THR A 138 -6.17 3.25 16.17
C THR A 138 -5.06 3.50 17.16
N LYS A 139 -4.56 4.74 17.15
CA LYS A 139 -3.32 5.01 17.87
C LYS A 139 -3.58 4.57 19.31
N PRO A 140 -2.61 3.93 19.97
CA PRO A 140 -2.82 3.45 21.32
C PRO A 140 -3.43 4.55 22.18
N LYS A 141 -4.29 4.20 23.15
CA LYS A 141 -5.00 5.20 23.97
C LYS A 141 -4.07 6.23 24.62
N TRP A 142 -2.79 5.89 24.85
CA TRP A 142 -1.78 6.80 25.38
C TRP A 142 -1.21 7.80 24.36
N PHE A 143 -1.42 7.59 23.05
CA PHE A 143 -0.79 8.39 22.01
C PHE A 143 -1.13 9.89 22.07
N PRO A 144 -2.40 10.31 22.31
CA PRO A 144 -2.72 11.74 22.47
C PRO A 144 -1.96 12.39 23.63
N ILE A 145 -1.66 11.62 24.69
CA ILE A 145 -0.83 12.09 25.80
C ILE A 145 0.62 12.30 25.33
N GLY A 146 1.19 11.33 24.61
CA GLY A 146 2.52 11.47 24.01
C GLY A 146 2.65 12.68 23.09
N LEU A 147 1.64 12.92 22.25
CA LEU A 147 1.59 14.11 21.39
C LEU A 147 1.49 15.40 22.22
N GLY A 148 0.77 15.37 23.34
CA GLY A 148 0.66 16.48 24.28
C GLY A 148 1.98 16.82 24.99
N PHE A 149 2.84 15.83 25.23
CA PHE A 149 4.22 16.07 25.68
C PHE A 149 5.08 16.61 24.53
N ALA A 150 4.98 16.04 23.33
CA ALA A 150 5.78 16.46 22.19
C ALA A 150 5.55 17.93 21.79
N ASN A 151 4.32 18.43 21.87
CA ASN A 151 4.00 19.82 21.52
C ASN A 151 4.00 20.79 22.73
N GLY A 152 4.44 20.35 23.91
CA GLY A 152 4.53 21.20 25.10
C GLY A 152 3.18 21.49 25.80
N LYS A 153 2.04 20.98 25.31
CA LYS A 153 0.72 21.28 25.90
C LYS A 153 0.56 20.69 27.29
N ILE A 154 1.09 19.49 27.52
CA ILE A 154 0.98 18.83 28.83
C ILE A 154 1.90 19.51 29.84
N GLN A 155 3.14 19.85 29.45
CA GLN A 155 4.09 20.60 30.30
C GLN A 155 3.50 21.92 30.79
N LYS A 156 2.74 22.62 29.94
CA LYS A 156 2.03 23.85 30.34
C LYS A 156 0.92 23.58 31.36
N LYS A 157 0.14 22.51 31.18
CA LYS A 157 -1.00 22.15 32.04
C LYS A 157 -0.60 21.57 33.40
N ILE A 158 0.54 20.89 33.52
CA ILE A 158 1.00 20.29 34.78
C ILE A 158 1.26 21.33 35.87
N LYS A 159 1.57 22.57 35.47
CA LYS A 159 1.78 23.67 36.42
C LYS A 159 0.53 24.02 37.23
N THR A 160 -0.66 23.69 36.71
CA THR A 160 -1.95 24.10 37.27
C THR A 160 -2.92 22.95 37.51
N ASN A 161 -2.66 21.76 36.96
CA ASN A 161 -3.59 20.64 36.98
C ASN A 161 -2.87 19.34 37.35
N SER A 162 -3.61 18.47 38.05
CA SER A 162 -3.17 17.11 38.33
C SER A 162 -3.17 16.24 37.06
N ALA A 163 -2.34 15.19 37.06
CA ALA A 163 -2.28 14.24 35.94
C ALA A 163 -3.65 13.66 35.56
N ARG A 164 -4.55 13.46 36.54
CA ARG A 164 -5.91 12.94 36.31
C ARG A 164 -6.83 13.96 35.64
N GLU A 165 -6.73 15.23 36.00
CA GLU A 165 -7.48 16.31 35.32
C GLU A 165 -6.99 16.53 33.90
N ILE A 166 -5.68 16.44 33.68
CA ILE A 166 -5.11 16.52 32.34
C ILE A 166 -5.62 15.34 31.51
N ALA A 167 -5.58 14.11 32.03
CA ALA A 167 -6.10 12.93 31.34
C ALA A 167 -7.60 13.06 30.99
N LYS A 168 -8.41 13.59 31.90
CA LYS A 168 -9.82 13.94 31.66
C LYS A 168 -10.00 14.92 30.52
N SER A 169 -9.14 15.93 30.41
CA SER A 169 -9.20 16.90 29.29
C SER A 169 -8.93 16.30 27.91
N TYR A 170 -8.38 15.08 27.85
CA TYR A 170 -8.21 14.30 26.63
C TYR A 170 -9.25 13.18 26.49
N ASN A 171 -10.26 13.10 27.37
CA ASN A 171 -11.21 11.97 27.49
C ASN A 171 -10.53 10.61 27.73
N LEU A 172 -9.46 10.60 28.54
CA LEU A 172 -8.58 9.45 28.76
C LEU A 172 -8.30 9.19 30.25
N ASP A 173 -9.31 9.22 31.12
CA ASP A 173 -9.19 9.11 32.58
C ASP A 173 -8.32 7.94 33.06
N ALA A 174 -8.40 6.79 32.39
CA ALA A 174 -7.62 5.59 32.71
C ALA A 174 -6.11 5.73 32.39
N CYS A 175 -5.72 6.74 31.61
CA CYS A 175 -4.35 6.94 31.15
C CYS A 175 -3.58 8.00 31.96
N HIS A 176 -4.09 8.48 33.09
CA HIS A 176 -3.37 9.45 33.96
C HIS A 176 -1.99 8.96 34.39
N ASN A 177 -1.80 7.64 34.54
CA ASN A 177 -0.50 7.05 34.84
C ASN A 177 0.57 7.33 33.78
N TYR A 178 0.19 7.44 32.50
CA TYR A 178 1.12 7.83 31.44
C TYR A 178 1.63 9.25 31.63
N ILE A 179 0.81 10.14 32.19
CA ILE A 179 1.20 11.51 32.48
C ILE A 179 2.12 11.52 33.70
N SER A 180 1.69 10.95 34.84
CA SER A 180 2.47 10.95 36.08
C SER A 180 3.86 10.34 35.91
N LEU A 181 3.94 9.19 35.24
CA LEU A 181 5.21 8.47 35.07
C LEU A 181 6.14 9.18 34.08
N THR A 182 5.59 9.75 33.00
CA THR A 182 6.39 10.51 32.02
C THR A 182 6.92 11.82 32.61
N ILE A 183 6.17 12.49 33.49
CA ILE A 183 6.64 13.69 34.20
C ILE A 183 7.82 13.36 35.10
N SER A 184 7.70 12.29 35.89
CA SER A 184 8.78 11.90 36.81
C SER A 184 10.01 11.43 36.06
N ASN A 185 9.83 10.82 34.88
CA ASN A 185 10.87 10.25 34.01
C ASN A 185 11.96 9.39 34.70
N HIS A 186 11.71 8.89 35.90
CA HIS A 186 12.67 8.07 36.66
C HIS A 186 12.39 6.57 36.56
N SER A 187 11.22 6.20 36.01
CA SER A 187 10.80 4.80 35.89
C SER A 187 11.09 4.25 34.49
N LYS A 188 11.48 2.97 34.44
CA LYS A 188 11.48 2.17 33.20
C LYS A 188 10.11 1.53 32.94
N ASP A 189 9.05 2.04 33.57
CA ASP A 189 7.71 1.49 33.44
C ASP A 189 7.22 1.66 31.99
N PRO A 190 6.58 0.67 31.37
CA PRO A 190 6.03 0.79 30.02
C PRO A 190 5.05 1.96 29.82
N LYS A 191 4.50 2.54 30.90
CA LYS A 191 3.63 3.71 30.83
C LYS A 191 4.39 5.04 30.83
N ASN A 192 5.69 5.05 31.14
CA ASN A 192 6.53 6.21 30.87
C ASN A 192 6.80 6.27 29.34
N ILE A 193 6.38 7.36 28.72
CA ILE A 193 6.52 7.56 27.26
C ILE A 193 7.99 7.74 26.89
N TYR A 194 8.77 8.41 27.74
CA TYR A 194 10.18 8.71 27.49
C TYR A 194 11.11 7.51 27.71
N SER A 195 10.64 6.46 28.40
CA SER A 195 11.45 5.25 28.60
C SER A 195 11.37 4.24 27.45
N ASP A 196 10.48 4.45 26.48
CA ASP A 196 10.23 3.51 25.38
C ASP A 196 10.50 4.16 24.03
N ILE A 197 11.55 3.68 23.35
CA ILE A 197 12.00 4.22 22.07
C ILE A 197 10.95 4.02 20.96
N ASP A 198 10.17 2.95 20.99
CA ASP A 198 9.14 2.72 19.98
C ASP A 198 8.00 3.73 20.12
N LYS A 199 7.65 4.08 21.37
CA LYS A 199 6.67 5.15 21.63
C LYS A 199 7.17 6.51 21.15
N LEU A 200 8.43 6.81 21.44
CA LEU A 200 9.10 8.03 21.02
C LEU A 200 9.15 8.15 19.49
N ASN A 201 9.59 7.09 18.79
CA ASN A 201 9.61 7.01 17.33
C ASN A 201 8.22 7.22 16.73
N LEU A 202 7.19 6.58 17.31
CA LEU A 202 5.81 6.72 16.83
C LEU A 202 5.31 8.17 16.94
N ILE A 203 5.63 8.86 18.02
CA ILE A 203 5.24 10.26 18.22
C ILE A 203 6.06 11.18 17.31
N TYR A 204 7.38 11.00 17.26
CA TYR A 204 8.29 11.81 16.46
C TYR A 204 7.92 11.77 14.97
N ASN A 205 7.77 10.57 14.41
CA ASN A 205 7.36 10.38 13.01
C ASN A 205 6.01 11.02 12.73
N HIS A 206 5.04 10.87 13.64
CA HIS A 206 3.75 11.53 13.49
C HIS A 206 3.86 13.06 13.44
N CYS A 207 4.71 13.65 14.28
CA CYS A 207 4.94 15.09 14.29
C CYS A 207 5.56 15.58 12.97
N ILE A 208 6.55 14.86 12.43
CA ILE A 208 7.16 15.17 11.13
C ILE A 208 6.13 15.06 10.00
N GLU A 209 5.40 13.95 9.91
CA GLU A 209 4.40 13.71 8.87
C GLU A 209 3.26 14.75 8.86
N ASN A 210 2.95 15.34 10.02
CA ASN A 210 1.79 16.23 10.18
C ASN A 210 2.20 17.68 10.50
N ASN A 211 3.48 18.03 10.31
CA ASN A 211 4.03 19.37 10.58
C ASN A 211 3.70 19.90 11.99
N VAL A 212 3.72 19.03 13.00
CA VAL A 212 3.52 19.43 14.40
C VAL A 212 4.84 19.95 14.97
N VAL A 213 4.84 21.18 15.45
CA VAL A 213 5.99 21.78 16.11
C VAL A 213 6.26 21.07 17.45
N MET A 214 7.41 20.43 17.55
CA MET A 214 7.87 19.76 18.77
C MET A 214 8.63 20.74 19.69
N CYS A 215 8.41 20.63 21.00
CA CYS A 215 9.16 21.40 22.00
C CYS A 215 10.57 20.84 22.18
N ASP A 216 11.48 21.68 22.67
CA ASP A 216 12.90 21.33 22.80
C ASP A 216 13.14 20.22 23.82
N GLU A 217 12.35 20.18 24.90
CA GLU A 217 12.39 19.10 25.89
C GLU A 217 12.18 17.72 25.24
N PHE A 218 11.15 17.59 24.41
CA PHE A 218 10.85 16.33 23.72
C PHE A 218 11.97 15.96 22.73
N LYS A 219 12.48 16.94 21.97
CA LYS A 219 13.57 16.70 21.00
C LYS A 219 14.85 16.23 21.69
N ASN A 220 15.20 16.85 22.81
CA ASN A 220 16.41 16.49 23.56
C ASN A 220 16.31 15.05 24.08
N ILE A 221 15.18 14.70 24.71
CA ILE A 221 14.94 13.34 25.23
C ILE A 221 14.96 12.30 24.11
N TYR A 222 14.36 12.62 22.96
CA TYR A 222 14.39 11.75 21.78
C TYR A 222 15.82 11.49 21.30
N ASN A 223 16.61 12.56 21.11
CA ASN A 223 17.99 12.47 20.64
C ASN A 223 18.86 11.67 21.61
N ASP A 224 18.72 11.91 22.92
CA ASP A 224 19.45 11.17 23.95
C ASP A 224 19.15 9.67 23.87
N LYS A 225 17.88 9.28 23.68
CA LYS A 225 17.51 7.86 23.54
C LYS A 225 17.90 7.20 22.23
N VAL A 226 17.93 7.95 21.14
CA VAL A 226 18.47 7.43 19.86
C VAL A 226 19.96 7.16 19.99
N ASN A 227 20.70 8.07 20.62
CA ASN A 227 22.14 7.93 20.84
C ASN A 227 22.48 6.75 21.78
N GLU A 228 21.74 6.58 22.88
CA GLU A 228 21.92 5.44 23.79
C GLU A 228 21.70 4.06 23.13
N ASN A 229 20.76 3.97 22.18
CA ASN A 229 20.47 2.72 21.47
C ASN A 229 21.41 2.47 20.28
N SER A 230 22.10 3.51 19.76
CA SER A 230 23.07 3.38 18.68
C SER A 230 24.45 2.89 19.15
N LEU A 231 24.66 2.84 20.48
CA LEU A 231 25.90 2.43 21.15
C LEU A 231 25.82 0.99 21.73
N LYS A 232 24.72 0.27 21.49
CA LYS A 232 24.52 -1.13 21.88
C LYS A 232 24.51 -2.03 20.66
#